data_AF-A0A506QW02-F1
#
_entry.id   AF-A0A506QW02-F1
#
_cell.length_a   1.000
_cell.length_b   1.000
_cell.length_c   1.000
_cell.angle_alpha   90.00
_cell.angle_beta   90.00
_cell.angle_gamma   90.00
#
_symmetry.space_group_name_H-M   'P 1'
#
loop_
_entity.id
_entity.type
_entity.pdbx_description
1 polymer ?
#
loop_
_entity_poly.entity_id
_entity_poly.type
_entity_poly.pdbx_seq_one_letter_code
_entity_poly.pdbx_strand_id
1 'polypeptide(L)' 'MLSSMDVPEDSYSIDDISHESLCLIFEGLLWKIFYSERGQRTDERCYADEESACKAFLARLKHMLGC' A
#
# COMPACT_ATOMS: atom_id res chain seq x y z
N MET A 1 -4.11 -10.13 -12.28
CA MET A 1 -5.23 -9.39 -11.64
C MET A 1 -4.82 -8.00 -11.12
N LEU A 2 -3.62 -7.48 -11.42
CA LEU A 2 -3.30 -6.03 -11.32
C LEU A 2 -3.03 -5.38 -12.69
N SER A 3 -2.61 -6.15 -13.70
CA SER A 3 -2.26 -5.68 -15.05
C SER A 3 -3.41 -5.06 -15.88
N SER A 4 -4.63 -4.98 -15.34
CA SER A 4 -5.80 -4.44 -16.04
C SER A 4 -6.36 -3.18 -15.38
N MET A 5 -5.78 -2.74 -14.27
CA MET A 5 -5.99 -1.41 -13.70
C MET A 5 -4.75 -0.62 -14.10
N ASP A 6 -4.93 0.53 -14.75
CA ASP A 6 -3.88 1.44 -15.23
C ASP A 6 -3.18 2.13 -14.04
N VAL A 7 -2.74 1.32 -13.09
CA VAL A 7 -2.07 1.73 -11.86
C VAL A 7 -0.59 1.81 -12.21
N PRO A 8 0.04 3.00 -12.11
CA PRO A 8 1.47 3.11 -12.31
C PRO A 8 2.20 2.21 -11.31
N GLU A 9 3.16 1.42 -11.80
CA GLU A 9 3.96 0.52 -10.96
C GLU A 9 4.70 1.29 -9.85
N ASP A 10 5.01 2.57 -10.09
CA ASP A 10 5.62 3.48 -9.11
C ASP A 10 4.67 3.96 -8.00
N SER A 11 3.35 3.80 -8.15
CA SER A 11 2.37 4.30 -7.16
C SER A 11 2.24 3.40 -5.93
N TYR A 12 2.77 2.19 -5.98
CA TYR A 12 2.63 1.21 -4.91
C TYR A 12 3.86 0.33 -4.73
N SER A 13 4.01 -0.23 -3.53
CA SER A 13 5.06 -1.19 -3.21
C SER A 13 4.49 -2.30 -2.35
N ILE A 14 4.79 -3.55 -2.69
CA ILE A 14 4.37 -4.72 -1.93
C ILE A 14 5.63 -5.45 -1.51
N ASP A 15 5.77 -5.69 -0.21
CA ASP A 15 6.95 -6.30 0.41
C ASP A 15 8.25 -5.50 0.27
N ASP A 16 8.16 -4.28 -0.26
CA ASP A 16 9.29 -3.36 -0.44
C ASP A 16 8.88 -1.93 0.00
N ILE A 17 9.88 -1.05 0.13
CA ILE A 17 9.69 0.35 0.51
C ILE A 17 10.26 1.21 -0.61
N SER A 18 9.39 1.58 -1.55
CA SER A 18 9.72 2.60 -2.55
C SER A 18 9.40 4.01 -2.04
N HIS A 19 9.90 5.01 -2.75
CA HIS A 19 9.68 6.42 -2.43
C HIS A 19 8.40 6.91 -3.10
N GLU A 20 7.63 7.75 -2.41
CA GLU A 20 6.42 8.39 -2.90
C GLU A 20 5.30 7.40 -3.30
N SER A 21 5.28 6.24 -2.63
CA SER A 21 4.38 5.13 -2.94
C SER A 21 3.64 4.63 -1.71
N LEU A 22 2.50 3.98 -1.95
CA LEU A 22 1.78 3.25 -0.91
C LEU A 22 2.40 1.87 -0.72
N CYS A 23 2.97 1.62 0.46
CA CYS A 23 3.61 0.36 0.78
C CYS A 23 2.66 -0.56 1.56
N LEU A 24 2.67 -1.85 1.21
CA LEU A 24 2.07 -2.95 1.97
C LEU A 24 3.17 -3.93 2.35
N ILE A 25 3.45 -4.07 3.65
CA ILE A 25 4.46 -5.01 4.15
C ILE A 25 3.87 -5.92 5.21
N PHE A 26 4.38 -7.14 5.34
CA PHE A 26 4.05 -8.03 6.43
C PHE A 26 5.19 -8.06 7.45
N GLU A 27 4.99 -7.45 8.61
CA GLU A 27 6.02 -7.30 9.64
C GLU A 27 5.44 -7.60 11.04
N GLY A 28 6.09 -8.52 11.77
CA GLY A 28 5.71 -8.84 13.14
C GLY A 28 4.32 -9.46 13.27
N LEU A 29 3.95 -10.34 12.32
CA LEU A 29 2.63 -11.00 12.23
C LEU A 29 1.46 -10.06 11.89
N LEU A 30 1.75 -8.83 11.47
CA LEU A 30 0.75 -7.85 11.07
C LEU A 30 1.08 -7.31 9.68
N TRP A 31 0.03 -7.06 8.91
CA TRP A 31 0.09 -6.34 7.66
C TRP A 31 0.08 -4.85 7.93
N LYS A 32 1.11 -4.14 7.49
CA LYS A 32 1.26 -2.70 7.66
C LYS A 32 1.09 -2.01 6.32
N ILE A 33 0.23 -1.00 6.30
CA ILE A 33 0.00 -0.13 5.15
C ILE A 33 0.39 1.28 5.52
N PHE A 34 1.35 1.86 4.82
CA PHE A 34 1.79 3.23 5.03
C PHE A 34 2.17 3.87 3.70
N TYR A 35 2.11 5.19 3.65
CA TYR A 35 2.66 5.95 2.53
C TYR A 35 4.10 6.33 2.87
N SER A 36 5.04 6.00 1.98
CA SER A 36 6.45 6.30 2.15
C SER A 36 6.77 7.61 1.42
N GLU A 37 7.00 8.69 2.16
CA GLU A 37 7.36 9.99 1.59
C GLU A 37 8.71 10.44 2.16
N ARG A 38 9.71 10.61 1.29
CA ARG A 38 11.06 11.08 1.67
C ARG A 38 11.68 10.26 2.82
N GLY A 39 11.46 8.95 2.83
CA GLY A 39 11.95 8.03 3.87
C GLY A 39 11.17 8.06 5.18
N GLN A 40 10.05 8.80 5.25
CA GLN A 40 9.15 8.81 6.39
C GLN A 40 7.89 8.01 6.08
N ARG A 41 7.44 7.22 7.06
CA ARG A 41 6.16 6.51 6.99
C ARG A 41 5.06 7.43 7.48
N THR A 42 4.04 7.63 6.67
CA THR A 42 2.85 8.43 7.01
C THR A 42 1.59 7.59 6.87
N ASP A 43 0.56 7.96 7.64
CA ASP A 43 -0.76 7.30 7.65
C ASP A 43 -0.69 5.76 7.85
N GLU A 44 0.24 5.30 8.70
CA GLU A 44 0.46 3.88 8.98
C GLU A 44 -0.79 3.22 9.60
N ARG A 45 -1.20 2.09 9.05
CA ARG A 45 -2.28 1.26 9.57
C ARG A 45 -1.86 -0.20 9.62
N CYS A 46 -2.24 -0.88 10.69
CA CYS A 46 -1.93 -2.28 10.92
C CYS A 46 -3.19 -3.14 10.82
N TYR A 47 -3.06 -4.32 10.23
CA TYR A 47 -4.12 -5.29 10.02
C TYR A 47 -3.62 -6.68 10.42
N ALA A 48 -4.47 -7.47 11.07
CA ALA A 48 -4.14 -8.86 11.42
C ALA A 48 -4.26 -9.80 10.20
N ASP A 49 -5.21 -9.50 9.31
CA ASP A 49 -5.55 -10.36 8.18
C ASP A 49 -5.11 -9.74 6.86
N GLU A 50 -4.58 -10.58 5.97
CA GLU A 50 -4.17 -10.20 4.62
C GLU A 50 -5.35 -9.62 3.83
N GLU A 51 -6.52 -10.25 3.91
CA GLU A 51 -7.70 -9.81 3.16
C GLU A 51 -8.12 -8.38 3.54
N SER A 52 -8.10 -8.07 4.84
CA SER A 52 -8.40 -6.73 5.36
C SER A 52 -7.38 -5.71 4.88
N ALA A 53 -6.10 -6.08 4.88
CA ALA A 53 -5.01 -5.24 4.40
C ALA A 53 -5.14 -4.96 2.89
N CYS A 54 -5.32 -6.01 2.08
CA CYS A 54 -5.51 -5.89 0.63
C CYS A 54 -6.71 -5.01 0.26
N LYS A 55 -7.85 -5.16 0.95
CA LYS A 55 -9.03 -4.31 0.73
C LYS A 55 -8.73 -2.84 1.06
N ALA A 56 -8.10 -2.58 2.20
CA ALA A 56 -7.74 -1.22 2.62
C ALA A 56 -6.70 -0.59 1.69
N PHE A 57 -5.72 -1.38 1.25
CA PHE A 57 -4.68 -0.97 0.31
C PHE A 57 -5.30 -0.53 -1.02
N LEU A 58 -6.12 -1.39 -1.63
CA LEU A 58 -6.80 -1.08 -2.89
C LEU A 58 -7.73 0.13 -2.77
N ALA A 59 -8.46 0.27 -1.66
CA ALA A 59 -9.33 1.42 -1.43
C ALA A 59 -8.54 2.73 -1.37
N ARG A 60 -7.39 2.75 -0.68
CA ARG A 60 -6.48 3.91 -0.66
C ARG A 60 -5.89 4.20 -2.03
N LEU A 61 -5.46 3.15 -2.72
CA LEU A 61 -4.85 3.28 -4.04
C LEU A 61 -5.80 3.96 -5.02
N LYS A 62 -7.06 3.49 -5.07
CA LYS A 62 -8.13 4.11 -5.88
C LYS A 62 -8.38 5.57 -5.49
N HIS A 63 -8.43 5.84 -4.19
CA HIS A 63 -8.61 7.21 -3.70
C HIS A 63 -7.46 8.14 -4.12
N MET A 64 -6.20 7.67 -4.14
CA MET A 64 -5.05 8.44 -4.61
C MET A 64 -5.04 8.65 -6.12
N LEU A 65 -5.45 7.63 -6.89
CA LEU A 65 -5.50 7.68 -8.35
C LEU A 65 -6.75 8.38 -8.89
N GLY A 66 -7.72 8.69 -8.03
CA GLY A 66 -8.94 9.42 -8.40
C GLY A 66 -9.90 8.62 -9.28
N CYS A 67 -9.89 7.28 -9.19
CA CYS A 67 -10.68 6.38 -10.03
C CYS A 67 -11.66 5.48 -9.26
#